data_AF-A0A1H7WL67-F1
#
_entry.id   AF-A0A1H7WL67-F1
#
_cell.length_a   1.000
_cell.length_b   1.000
_cell.length_c   1.000
_cell.angle_alpha   90.00
_cell.angle_beta   90.00
_cell.angle_gamma   90.00
#
_symmetry.space_group_name_H-M   'P 1'
#
loop_
_entity.id
_entity.type
_entity.pdbx_description
1 polymer ?
#
loop_
_entity_poly.entity_id
_entity_poly.type
_entity_poly.pdbx_seq_one_letter_code
_entity_poly.pdbx_strand_id
1 'polypeptide(L)' 'MKNKLYYAILLIVLVFKGNAQELSIDADIRPRAEYLRGFGNLVPSGVDAAIFVQQRSRLKFGYT' A
#
# COMPACT_ATOMS: atom_id res chain seq x y z
N MET A 1 -27.73 19.98 -41.41
CA MET A 1 -27.47 20.06 -39.94
C MET A 1 -26.85 18.79 -39.37
N LYS A 2 -27.21 17.59 -39.86
CA LYS A 2 -26.63 16.30 -39.41
C LYS A 2 -25.10 16.22 -39.45
N ASN A 3 -24.46 16.79 -40.49
CA ASN A 3 -22.99 16.76 -40.60
C ASN A 3 -22.31 17.56 -39.48
N LYS A 4 -22.86 18.72 -39.11
CA LYS A 4 -22.37 19.53 -37.99
C LYS A 4 -22.53 18.79 -36.65
N LEU A 5 -23.62 18.03 -36.51
CA LEU A 5 -23.86 17.19 -35.34
C LEU A 5 -22.82 16.07 -35.21
N TYR A 6 -22.45 15.40 -36.31
CA TYR A 6 -21.40 14.37 -36.28
C TYR A 6 -20.04 14.94 -35.87
N TYR A 7 -19.66 16.12 -36.39
CA TYR A 7 -18.42 16.79 -35.98
C TYR A 7 -18.43 17.22 -34.51
N ALA A 8 -19.58 17.70 -34.00
CA ALA A 8 -19.71 18.03 -32.58
C ALA A 8 -19.56 16.80 -31.67
N ILE A 9 -20.18 15.67 -32.04
CA ILE A 9 -20.07 14.40 -31.30
C ILE A 9 -18.63 13.88 -31.32
N LEU A 10 -17.96 13.92 -32.47
CA LEU A 10 -16.55 13.53 -32.61
C LEU A 10 -15.65 14.35 -31.68
N LEU A 11 -15.88 15.67 -31.61
CA LEU A 11 -15.09 16.58 -30.79
C LEU A 11 -15.31 16.30 -29.28
N ILE A 12 -16.53 15.98 -28.87
CA ILE A 12 -16.83 15.57 -27.49
C ILE A 12 -16.10 14.28 -27.11
N VAL A 13 -16.09 13.27 -28.00
CA VAL A 13 -15.41 12.00 -27.75
C VAL A 13 -13.89 12.18 -27.66
N LEU A 14 -13.30 13.04 -28.49
CA LEU A 14 -11.85 13.31 -28.48
C LEU A 14 -11.37 14.05 -27.23
N VAL A 15 -12.24 14.84 -26.58
CA VAL A 15 -11.91 15.57 -25.36
C VAL A 15 -12.11 14.70 -24.11
N PHE A 16 -12.87 13.60 -24.23
CA PHE A 16 -13.11 12.68 -23.13
C PHE A 16 -11.84 11.87 -22.83
N LYS A 17 -11.17 12.19 -21.72
CA LYS A 17 -10.11 11.33 -21.17
C LYS A 17 -10.78 10.22 -20.36
N GLY A 18 -10.65 8.98 -20.81
CA GLY A 18 -11.09 7.82 -20.03
C GLY A 18 -10.27 7.71 -18.73
N ASN A 19 -10.95 7.47 -17.61
CA ASN A 19 -10.28 7.08 -16.37
C ASN A 19 -10.09 5.56 -16.41
N ALA A 20 -8.84 5.10 -16.53
CA ALA A 20 -8.52 3.70 -16.35
C ALA A 20 -8.26 3.47 -14.87
N GLN A 21 -8.99 2.53 -14.27
CA GLN A 21 -8.81 2.16 -12.87
C GLN A 21 -7.65 1.17 -12.75
N GLU A 22 -6.74 1.42 -11.82
CA GLU A 22 -5.60 0.57 -11.52
C GLU A 22 -5.71 0.02 -10.10
N LEU A 23 -5.82 -1.30 -9.99
CA LEU A 23 -5.72 -2.02 -8.72
C LEU A 23 -4.26 -2.43 -8.50
N SER A 24 -3.67 -1.98 -7.40
CA SER A 24 -2.34 -2.38 -6.94
C SER A 24 -2.43 -3.20 -5.66
N ILE A 25 -1.65 -4.28 -5.58
CA ILE A 25 -1.56 -5.15 -4.40
C ILE A 25 -0.08 -5.38 -4.09
N ASP A 26 0.36 -4.91 -2.92
CA ASP A 26 1.75 -5.05 -2.46
C ASP A 26 1.83 -5.79 -1.13
N ALA A 27 2.89 -6.59 -0.97
CA ALA A 27 3.20 -7.27 0.29
C ALA A 27 4.55 -6.80 0.85
N ASP A 28 4.59 -6.52 2.16
CA ASP A 28 5.80 -6.15 2.91
C ASP A 28 5.99 -7.16 4.04
N ILE A 29 7.09 -7.92 4.02
CA ILE A 29 7.45 -8.90 5.04
C ILE A 29 8.76 -8.44 5.70
N ARG A 30 8.70 -8.17 7.00
CA ARG A 30 9.85 -7.68 7.78
C ARG A 30 10.10 -8.55 9.01
N PRO A 31 10.98 -9.55 8.92
CA PRO A 31 11.53 -10.23 10.09
C PRO A 31 12.57 -9.32 10.77
N ARG A 32 12.65 -9.41 12.09
CA ARG A 32 13.60 -8.68 12.93
C ARG A 32 14.08 -9.60 14.03
N ALA A 33 15.39 -9.79 14.14
CA ALA A 33 15.98 -10.36 15.34
C ALA A 33 16.17 -9.24 16.36
N GLU A 34 15.71 -9.44 17.58
CA GLU A 34 15.79 -8.47 18.66
C GLU A 34 16.40 -9.10 19.91
N TYR A 35 17.36 -8.40 20.50
CA TYR A 35 17.92 -8.73 21.80
C TYR A 35 17.14 -7.98 22.88
N LEU A 36 16.30 -8.70 23.62
CA LEU A 36 15.47 -8.12 24.66
C LEU A 36 16.25 -8.02 25.97
N ARG A 37 16.64 -6.80 26.30
CA ARG A 37 17.19 -6.41 27.60
C ARG A 37 16.64 -5.06 28.05
N GLY A 38 15.31 -4.95 28.08
CA GLY A 38 14.61 -3.74 28.54
C GLY A 38 14.40 -2.67 27.49
N PHE A 39 14.41 -3.04 26.21
CA PHE A 39 13.98 -2.14 25.14
C PHE A 39 12.44 -2.04 25.16
N GLY A 40 11.91 -0.82 25.31
CA GLY A 40 10.47 -0.53 25.29
C GLY A 40 9.72 -0.71 26.62
N ASN A 41 10.20 -1.54 27.55
CA ASN A 41 9.62 -1.72 28.88
C ASN A 41 10.71 -2.07 29.92
N LEU A 42 10.49 -1.72 31.19
CA LEU A 42 11.33 -2.16 32.30
C LEU A 42 11.26 -3.69 32.47
N VAL A 43 12.41 -4.33 32.58
CA VAL A 43 12.50 -5.78 32.83
C VAL A 43 12.41 -6.03 34.34
N PRO A 44 11.65 -7.04 34.81
CA PRO A 44 11.68 -7.45 36.20
C PRO A 44 13.10 -7.79 36.68
N SER A 45 13.39 -7.52 37.96
CA SER A 45 14.70 -7.82 38.53
C SER A 45 15.00 -9.32 38.47
N GLY A 46 16.22 -9.69 38.07
CA GLY A 46 16.69 -11.08 38.08
C GLY A 46 16.31 -11.89 36.83
N VAL A 47 15.81 -11.26 35.76
CA VAL A 47 15.51 -11.94 34.49
C VAL A 47 16.67 -11.77 33.51
N ASP A 48 17.07 -12.88 32.89
CA ASP A 48 18.12 -12.90 31.87
C ASP A 48 17.65 -12.31 30.54
N ALA A 49 18.60 -11.77 29.78
CA ALA A 49 18.32 -11.28 28.44
C ALA A 49 18.05 -12.44 27.47
N ALA A 50 17.23 -12.19 26.45
CA ALA A 50 16.85 -13.21 25.48
C ALA A 50 16.80 -12.65 24.06
N ILE A 51 17.01 -13.52 23.07
CA ILE A 51 16.96 -13.20 21.65
C ILE A 51 15.64 -13.71 21.08
N PHE A 52 14.89 -12.84 20.41
CA PHE A 52 13.62 -13.18 19.79
C PHE A 52 13.61 -12.78 18.31
N VAL A 53 12.86 -13.50 17.51
CA VAL A 53 12.53 -13.11 16.13
C VAL A 53 11.11 -12.61 16.11
N GLN A 54 10.93 -11.33 15.79
CA GLN A 54 9.64 -10.72 15.52
C GLN A 54 9.40 -10.65 14.02
N GLN A 55 8.16 -10.85 13.59
CA GLN A 55 7.78 -10.70 12.20
C GLN A 55 6.61 -9.72 12.08
N ARG A 56 6.72 -8.79 11.14
CA ARG A 56 5.60 -7.95 10.71
C ARG A 56 5.34 -8.15 9.22
N SER A 57 4.16 -8.65 8.90
CA SER A 57 3.66 -8.72 7.51
C SER A 57 2.59 -7.67 7.29
N ARG A 58 2.60 -7.00 6.14
CA ARG A 58 1.56 -6.05 5.72
C ARG A 58 1.15 -6.35 4.29
N LEU A 59 -0.15 -6.34 4.03
CA LEU A 59 -0.72 -6.33 2.69
C LEU A 59 -1.27 -4.93 2.44
N LYS A 60 -0.91 -4.32 1.31
CA LYS A 60 -1.34 -2.98 0.92
C LYS A 60 -2.17 -3.10 -0.34
N PHE A 61 -3.28 -2.37 -0.36
CA PHE A 61 -4.16 -2.27 -1.52
C PHE A 61 -4.18 -0.81 -1.96
N GLY A 62 -3.84 -0.58 -3.22
CA GLY A 62 -3.99 0.70 -3.90
C GLY A 62 -5.08 0.60 -4.95
N TYR A 63 -5.86 1.66 -5.11
CA TYR A 63 -6.85 1.78 -6.16
C TYR A 63 -6.87 3.22 -6.65
N THR A 64 -6.64 3.42 -7.95
CA THR A 64 -6.50 4.75 -8.57
C THR A 64 -7.25 4.82 -9.87
#